data_AF-A0A7C8YZG8-F1
#
_entry.id   AF-A0A7C8YZG8-F1
#
_cell.length_a   1.000
_cell.length_b   1.000
_cell.length_c   1.000
_cell.angle_alpha   90.00
_cell.angle_beta   90.00
_cell.angle_gamma   90.00
#
_symmetry.space_group_name_H-M   'P 1'
#
loop_
_entity.id
_entity.type
_entity.pdbx_description
1 polymer ?
#
loop_
_entity_poly.entity_id
_entity_poly.type
_entity_poly.pdbx_seq_one_letter_code
_entity_poly.pdbx_strand_id
1 'polypeptide(L)'
;MEAYYRKLMSAGKPLLSLIALALNLDDKFFENVGALDKPSAFLRLLHYPAFSHLCLGDITRYDEEILGASAHSDYGMITLLATDGVPGLQVCQDKDRQQRVWEDVPHIEGALIVNIGDMTERWTNCLFRSTLHRVIPTGQERYSAAFFF
;
A
#
# COMPACT_ATOMS: atom_id res chain seq x y z
N MET A 1 8.63 -12.82 13.21
CA MET A 1 7.61 -11.85 12.76
C MET A 1 7.25 -10.78 13.78
N GLU A 2 7.07 -11.09 15.07
CA GLU A 2 6.73 -10.07 16.08
C GLU A 2 7.71 -8.89 16.17
N ALA A 3 9.02 -9.15 16.13
CA ALA A 3 10.02 -8.09 16.16
C ALA A 3 9.90 -7.14 14.95
N TYR A 4 9.56 -7.69 13.77
CA TYR A 4 9.32 -6.90 12.57
C TYR A 4 8.04 -6.06 12.69
N TYR A 5 6.95 -6.67 13.17
CA TYR A 5 5.70 -5.95 13.49
C TYR A 5 5.94 -4.78 14.44
N ARG A 6 6.68 -4.98 15.55
CA ARG A 6 7.02 -3.91 16.50
C ARG A 6 7.85 -2.79 15.87
N LYS A 7 8.80 -3.14 14.99
CA LYS A 7 9.60 -2.14 14.26
C LYS A 7 8.75 -1.33 13.27
N LEU A 8 7.86 -1.97 12.52
CA LEU A 8 6.94 -1.31 11.60
C LEU A 8 5.95 -0.40 12.33
N MET A 9 5.38 -0.87 13.45
CA MET A 9 4.56 -0.05 14.34
C MET A 9 5.33 1.20 14.81
N SER A 10 6.58 1.03 15.24
CA SER A 10 7.41 2.15 15.67
C SER A 10 7.76 3.11 14.52
N ALA A 11 7.91 2.60 13.29
CA ALA A 11 8.21 3.40 12.11
C ALA A 11 7.00 4.17 11.58
N GLY A 12 5.79 3.60 11.70
CA GLY A 12 4.54 4.25 11.27
C GLY A 12 4.16 5.45 12.12
N LYS A 13 4.45 5.43 13.43
CA LYS A 13 4.08 6.54 14.34
C LYS A 13 4.66 7.90 13.90
N PRO A 14 5.97 8.05 13.63
CA PRO A 14 6.52 9.29 13.08
C PRO A 14 5.88 9.73 11.76
N LEU A 15 5.50 8.80 10.88
CA LEU A 15 4.84 9.13 9.62
C LEU A 15 3.44 9.72 9.86
N LEU A 16 2.69 9.20 10.83
CA LEU A 16 1.41 9.77 11.23
C LEU A 16 1.58 11.17 11.85
N SER A 17 2.64 11.39 12.64
CA SER A 17 2.98 12.74 13.12
C SER A 17 3.29 13.71 11.98
N LEU A 18 3.97 13.26 10.92
CA LEU A 18 4.21 14.09 9.72
C LEU A 18 2.91 14.41 8.98
N ILE A 19 1.97 13.45 8.89
CA ILE A 19 0.63 13.71 8.32
C ILE A 19 -0.11 14.76 9.16
N ALA A 20 -0.05 14.68 10.48
CA ALA A 20 -0.67 15.67 11.36
C ALA A 20 -0.09 17.07 11.13
N LEU A 21 1.24 17.19 11.06
CA LEU A 21 1.92 18.45 10.75
C LEU A 21 1.53 18.99 9.37
N ALA A 22 1.43 18.14 8.36
CA ALA A 22 1.00 18.54 7.02
C ALA A 22 -0.45 19.04 6.98
N LEU A 23 -1.29 18.63 7.94
CA LEU A 23 -2.65 19.13 8.15
C LEU A 23 -2.70 20.40 9.01
N ASN A 24 -1.55 20.98 9.38
CA ASN A 24 -1.43 22.08 10.35
C ASN A 24 -2.02 21.74 11.73
N LEU A 25 -1.89 20.48 12.14
CA LEU A 25 -2.24 20.01 13.48
C LEU A 25 -0.97 19.84 14.34
N ASP A 26 -1.18 19.61 15.63
CA ASP A 26 -0.12 19.19 16.56
C ASP A 26 0.50 17.86 16.10
N ASP A 27 1.82 17.68 16.24
CA ASP A 27 2.53 16.47 15.80
C ASP A 27 2.08 15.21 16.55
N LYS A 28 1.50 15.38 17.74
CA LYS A 28 0.92 14.30 18.55
C LYS A 28 -0.59 14.21 18.43
N PHE A 29 -1.22 14.91 17.47
CA PHE A 29 -2.67 14.92 17.31
C PHE A 29 -3.28 13.51 17.33
N PHE A 30 -2.77 12.58 16.52
CA PHE A 30 -3.29 11.20 16.45
C PHE A 30 -3.08 10.40 17.74
N GLU A 31 -2.01 10.67 18.48
CA GLU A 31 -1.79 10.08 19.81
C GLU A 31 -2.80 10.65 20.83
N ASN A 32 -2.94 11.98 20.85
CA ASN A 32 -3.80 12.68 21.81
C ASN A 32 -5.29 12.34 21.67
N VAL A 33 -5.74 12.01 20.45
CA VAL A 33 -7.14 11.58 20.19
C VAL A 33 -7.33 10.07 20.34
N GLY A 34 -6.30 9.32 20.76
CA GLY A 34 -6.35 7.88 21.01
C GLY A 34 -6.35 7.02 19.74
N ALA A 35 -6.05 7.58 18.56
CA ALA A 35 -6.00 6.81 17.32
C ALA A 35 -4.86 5.76 17.32
N LEU A 36 -3.88 5.92 18.21
CA LEU A 36 -2.75 5.01 18.39
C LEU A 36 -2.88 4.10 19.61
N ASP A 37 -4.04 4.12 20.28
CA ASP A 37 -4.30 3.29 21.47
C ASP A 37 -4.80 1.92 21.05
N LYS A 38 -3.92 0.91 21.16
CA LYS A 38 -4.19 -0.46 20.71
C LYS A 38 -4.72 -0.49 19.27
N PRO A 39 -3.96 0.06 18.30
CA PRO A 39 -4.42 0.13 16.92
C PRO A 39 -4.65 -1.29 16.41
N SER A 40 -5.71 -1.47 15.62
CA SER A 40 -6.04 -2.74 14.95
C SER A 40 -5.09 -3.03 13.78
N ALA A 41 -3.80 -2.72 13.94
CA ALA A 41 -2.79 -2.87 12.93
C ALA A 41 -2.43 -4.35 12.76
N PHE A 42 -2.25 -4.78 11.52
CA PHE A 42 -1.94 -6.17 11.20
C PHE A 42 -0.91 -6.26 10.07
N LEU A 43 -0.20 -7.39 10.04
CA LEU A 43 0.82 -7.69 9.03
C LEU A 43 0.32 -8.82 8.13
N ARG A 44 0.27 -8.57 6.82
CA ARG A 44 -0.06 -9.56 5.80
C ARG A 44 1.20 -9.94 5.03
N LEU A 45 1.54 -11.22 5.03
CA LEU A 45 2.60 -11.80 4.22
C LEU A 45 1.99 -12.34 2.94
N LEU A 46 2.50 -11.90 1.81
CA LEU A 46 1.94 -12.17 0.48
C LEU A 46 2.99 -12.89 -0.36
N HIS A 47 2.55 -13.95 -1.03
CA HIS A 47 3.30 -14.66 -2.04
C HIS A 47 2.47 -14.64 -3.32
N TYR A 48 3.07 -14.14 -4.39
CA TYR A 48 2.54 -14.13 -5.74
C TYR A 48 3.34 -15.15 -6.57
N PRO A 49 2.73 -16.29 -6.93
CA PRO A 49 3.42 -17.32 -7.70
C PRO A 49 3.87 -16.80 -9.06
N ALA A 50 4.97 -17.37 -9.57
CA ALA A 50 5.31 -17.24 -10.97
C ALA A 50 4.19 -17.87 -11.81
N PHE A 51 3.38 -17.05 -12.49
CA PHE A 51 2.42 -17.58 -13.45
C PHE A 51 3.19 -18.22 -14.61
N SER A 52 3.25 -19.55 -14.60
CA SER A 52 3.88 -20.36 -15.64
C SER A 52 2.83 -20.76 -16.69
N HIS A 53 3.01 -20.27 -17.91
CA HIS A 53 2.57 -20.87 -19.18
C HIS A 53 1.09 -21.23 -19.43
N LEU A 54 0.14 -21.01 -18.51
CA LEU A 54 -1.28 -21.23 -18.77
C LEU A 54 -1.97 -19.91 -19.10
N CYS A 55 -2.32 -19.76 -20.38
CA CYS A 55 -3.29 -18.79 -20.92
C CYS A 55 -2.80 -17.36 -21.25
N LEU A 56 -1.54 -17.14 -21.59
CA LEU A 56 -1.13 -15.89 -22.25
C LEU A 56 -1.29 -15.97 -23.77
N GLY A 57 -2.51 -16.17 -24.26
CA GLY A 57 -2.84 -15.83 -25.64
C GLY A 57 -2.92 -14.30 -25.74
N ASP A 58 -2.06 -13.67 -26.55
CA ASP A 58 -2.03 -12.23 -26.87
C ASP A 58 -2.71 -11.31 -25.85
N ILE A 59 -2.15 -11.25 -24.62
CA ILE A 59 -2.66 -10.38 -23.55
C ILE A 59 -2.18 -8.96 -23.82
N THR A 60 -2.82 -8.32 -24.80
CA THR A 60 -2.69 -6.88 -25.09
C THR A 60 -3.53 -6.04 -24.14
N ARG A 61 -4.34 -6.67 -23.28
CA ARG A 61 -5.10 -6.08 -22.18
C ARG A 61 -5.00 -7.02 -20.97
N TYR A 62 -4.42 -6.54 -19.88
CA TYR A 62 -4.54 -7.24 -18.59
C TYR A 62 -6.02 -7.20 -18.18
N ASP A 63 -6.79 -8.21 -18.59
CA ASP A 63 -8.13 -8.42 -18.05
C ASP A 63 -8.00 -8.58 -16.52
N GLU A 64 -8.97 -8.04 -15.77
CA GLU A 64 -8.93 -8.00 -14.30
C GLU A 64 -8.75 -9.41 -13.69
N GLU A 65 -9.06 -10.46 -14.45
CA GLU A 65 -8.96 -11.88 -14.09
C GLU A 65 -7.51 -12.40 -13.91
N ILE A 66 -6.48 -11.68 -14.38
CA ILE A 66 -5.08 -12.17 -14.38
C ILE A 66 -4.19 -11.38 -13.39
N LEU A 67 -4.78 -10.50 -12.59
CA LEU A 67 -4.03 -9.71 -11.62
C LEU A 67 -3.64 -10.55 -10.39
N GLY A 68 -2.40 -10.39 -9.92
CA GLY A 68 -1.97 -10.97 -8.64
C GLY A 68 -2.75 -10.37 -7.46
N ALA A 69 -3.12 -9.10 -7.57
CA ALA A 69 -4.13 -8.45 -6.75
C ALA A 69 -4.90 -7.43 -7.61
N SER A 70 -6.23 -7.48 -7.58
CA SER A 70 -7.09 -6.56 -8.31
C SER A 70 -6.90 -5.11 -7.86
N ALA A 71 -7.45 -4.15 -8.60
CA ALA A 71 -7.42 -2.74 -8.22
C ALA A 71 -8.17 -2.52 -6.90
N HIS A 72 -7.48 -2.04 -5.87
CA HIS A 72 -8.06 -1.73 -4.56
C HIS A 72 -7.30 -0.60 -3.86
N SER A 73 -7.89 -0.09 -2.79
CA SER A 73 -7.22 0.76 -1.81
C SER A 73 -7.17 0.04 -0.47
N ASP A 74 -6.27 0.49 0.40
CA ASP A 74 -6.06 -0.12 1.70
C ASP A 74 -6.95 0.50 2.77
N TYR A 75 -7.45 -0.34 3.67
CA TYR A 75 -8.05 0.12 4.91
C TYR A 75 -6.99 0.72 5.86
N GLY A 76 -7.45 1.44 6.89
CA GLY A 76 -6.56 2.02 7.89
C GLY A 76 -6.01 3.39 7.49
N MET A 77 -5.04 3.88 8.24
CA MET A 77 -4.45 5.21 8.06
C MET A 77 -3.37 5.20 6.97
N ILE A 78 -2.41 4.29 7.09
CA ILE A 78 -1.29 4.13 6.15
C ILE A 78 -0.91 2.65 6.02
N THR A 79 -0.32 2.29 4.89
CA THR A 79 0.30 0.97 4.69
C THR A 79 1.81 1.12 4.55
N LEU A 80 2.58 0.32 5.28
CA LEU A 80 4.02 0.16 5.10
C LEU A 80 4.29 -1.17 4.41
N LEU A 81 4.86 -1.10 3.20
CA LEU A 81 5.05 -2.26 2.35
C LEU A 81 6.54 -2.50 2.09
N ALA A 82 7.01 -3.70 2.46
CA ALA A 82 8.29 -4.22 2.01
C ALA A 82 8.09 -5.18 0.84
N THR A 83 8.99 -5.12 -0.14
CA THR A 83 9.01 -6.01 -1.30
C THR A 83 10.40 -6.64 -1.44
N ASP A 84 10.48 -7.78 -2.12
CA ASP A 84 11.72 -8.47 -2.50
C ASP A 84 12.41 -7.86 -3.73
N GLY A 85 11.87 -6.76 -4.26
CA GLY A 85 12.38 -6.07 -5.44
C GLY A 85 11.85 -6.60 -6.78
N VAL A 86 11.06 -7.68 -6.78
CA VAL A 86 10.40 -8.14 -8.01
C VAL A 86 9.32 -7.13 -8.41
N PRO A 87 9.33 -6.62 -9.68
CA PRO A 87 8.33 -5.68 -10.16
C PRO A 87 6.91 -6.24 -10.10
N GLY A 88 5.92 -5.36 -10.26
CA GLY A 88 4.52 -5.75 -10.43
C GLY A 88 3.52 -4.92 -9.65
N LEU A 89 3.96 -4.15 -8.65
CA LEU A 89 3.09 -3.17 -7.99
C LEU A 89 2.88 -1.96 -8.91
N GLN A 90 1.63 -1.61 -9.14
CA GLN A 90 1.23 -0.40 -9.85
C GLN A 90 0.29 0.45 -9.02
N VAL A 91 0.46 1.77 -9.11
CA VAL A 91 -0.43 2.77 -8.49
C VAL A 91 -1.18 3.55 -9.57
N CYS A 92 -2.39 3.98 -9.26
CA CYS A 92 -3.18 4.82 -10.16
C CYS A 92 -2.93 6.29 -9.81
N GLN A 93 -2.47 7.10 -10.77
CA GLN A 93 -2.19 8.53 -10.56
C GLN A 93 -3.42 9.29 -10.03
N ASP A 94 -4.59 9.00 -10.61
CA ASP A 94 -5.85 9.63 -10.28
C ASP A 94 -6.96 8.57 -10.32
N LYS A 95 -7.44 8.18 -9.14
CA LYS A 95 -8.41 7.09 -9.00
C LYS A 95 -9.83 7.46 -9.41
N ASP A 96 -10.15 8.75 -9.56
CA ASP A 96 -11.48 9.25 -9.90
C ASP A 96 -11.66 9.42 -11.43
N ARG A 97 -10.56 9.33 -12.21
CA ARG A 97 -10.64 9.39 -13.68
C ARG A 97 -11.28 8.14 -14.25
N GLN A 98 -12.20 8.35 -15.21
CA GLN A 98 -12.79 7.26 -16.00
C GLN A 98 -11.74 6.39 -16.67
N GLN A 99 -10.69 7.02 -17.23
CA GLN A 99 -9.52 6.32 -17.74
C GLN A 99 -8.40 6.38 -16.70
N ARG A 100 -8.24 5.28 -15.98
CA ARG A 100 -7.17 5.11 -14.98
C ARG A 100 -5.81 5.01 -15.67
N VAL A 101 -4.86 5.83 -15.19
CA VAL A 101 -3.45 5.78 -15.61
C VAL A 101 -2.66 5.09 -14.50
N TRP A 102 -2.07 3.94 -14.83
CA TRP A 102 -1.30 3.11 -13.91
C TRP A 102 0.20 3.37 -14.10
N GLU A 103 0.92 3.48 -13.00
CA GLU A 103 2.37 3.65 -12.96
C GLU A 103 3.02 2.55 -12.14
N ASP A 104 4.14 2.01 -12.64
CA ASP A 104 4.95 1.04 -11.89
C ASP A 104 5.64 1.71 -10.71
N VAL A 105 5.62 1.05 -9.56
CA VAL A 105 6.35 1.51 -8.38
C VAL A 105 7.77 0.93 -8.43
N PRO A 106 8.82 1.76 -8.58
CA PRO A 106 10.19 1.27 -8.64
C PRO A 106 10.62 0.71 -7.29
N HIS A 107 11.41 -0.37 -7.32
CA HIS A 107 12.06 -0.87 -6.12
C HIS A 107 13.24 0.03 -5.75
N ILE A 108 13.35 0.33 -4.45
CA ILE A 108 14.50 1.00 -3.85
C ILE A 108 15.00 0.11 -2.72
N GLU A 109 16.26 -0.33 -2.81
CA GLU A 109 16.86 -1.22 -1.81
C GLU A 109 16.85 -0.57 -0.43
N GLY A 110 16.38 -1.32 0.58
CA GLY A 110 16.30 -0.84 1.96
C GLY A 110 15.15 0.13 2.25
N ALA A 111 14.32 0.48 1.25
CA ALA A 111 13.17 1.37 1.45
C ALA A 111 11.87 0.60 1.71
N LEU A 112 10.93 1.26 2.38
CA LEU A 112 9.53 0.86 2.48
C LEU A 112 8.70 1.73 1.54
N ILE A 113 7.75 1.11 0.85
CA ILE A 113 6.71 1.82 0.12
C ILE A 113 5.63 2.22 1.13
N VAL A 114 5.14 3.46 1.05
CA VAL A 114 4.12 3.99 1.97
C VAL A 114 2.90 4.42 1.16
N ASN A 115 1.75 3.81 1.45
CA ASN A 115 0.46 4.21 0.88
C ASN A 115 -0.39 4.96 1.91
N ILE A 116 -1.23 5.89 1.44
CA ILE A 116 -2.32 6.44 2.24
C ILE A 116 -3.50 5.47 2.18
N GLY A 117 -4.12 5.21 3.33
CA GLY A 117 -5.31 4.37 3.45
C GLY A 117 -6.62 5.16 3.52
N ASP A 118 -7.73 4.44 3.44
CA ASP A 118 -9.09 4.99 3.36
C ASP A 118 -9.49 5.80 4.60
N MET A 119 -8.95 5.47 5.79
CA MET A 119 -9.26 6.20 7.02
C MET A 119 -8.71 7.62 6.98
N THR A 120 -7.47 7.77 6.52
CA THR A 120 -6.82 9.08 6.34
C THR A 120 -7.54 9.89 5.26
N GLU A 121 -7.92 9.27 4.15
CA GLU A 121 -8.74 9.95 3.14
C GLU A 121 -10.06 10.46 3.72
N ARG A 122 -10.75 9.63 4.51
CA ARG A 122 -12.02 10.01 5.11
C ARG A 122 -11.87 11.12 6.14
N TRP A 123 -10.88 11.04 7.03
CA TRP A 123 -10.65 12.04 8.09
C TRP A 123 -10.21 13.39 7.55
N THR A 124 -9.50 13.39 6.43
CA THR A 124 -8.97 14.60 5.82
C THR A 124 -9.91 15.18 4.75
N ASN A 125 -11.12 14.64 4.62
CA ASN A 125 -12.09 14.99 3.57
C ASN A 125 -11.44 15.01 2.17
N CYS A 126 -10.76 13.92 1.83
CA CYS A 126 -10.10 13.71 0.55
C CYS A 126 -8.90 14.64 0.26
N LEU A 127 -8.35 15.34 1.25
CA LEU A 127 -7.10 16.09 1.06
C LEU A 127 -5.93 15.13 0.81
N PHE A 128 -5.81 14.08 1.63
CA PHE A 128 -4.93 12.95 1.35
C PHE A 128 -5.74 11.85 0.68
N ARG A 129 -5.40 11.50 -0.56
CA ARG A 129 -6.16 10.48 -1.29
C ARG A 129 -5.58 9.09 -1.03
N SER A 130 -6.47 8.16 -0.70
CA SER A 130 -6.13 6.74 -0.52
C SER A 130 -5.66 6.16 -1.85
N THR A 131 -4.50 5.49 -1.82
CA THR A 131 -3.75 5.10 -3.02
C THR A 131 -4.41 3.88 -3.67
N LEU A 132 -5.10 4.09 -4.79
CA LEU A 132 -5.60 2.98 -5.61
C LEU A 132 -4.42 2.27 -6.27
N HIS A 133 -4.28 0.98 -6.05
CA HIS A 133 -3.14 0.19 -6.52
C HIS A 133 -3.57 -1.23 -6.91
N ARG A 134 -2.71 -1.91 -7.67
CA ARG A 134 -2.90 -3.30 -8.13
C ARG A 134 -1.56 -4.02 -8.22
N VAL A 135 -1.59 -5.34 -8.31
CA VAL A 135 -0.38 -6.14 -8.58
C VAL A 135 -0.56 -6.92 -9.87
N ILE A 136 0.30 -6.65 -10.86
CA ILE A 136 0.34 -7.36 -12.15
C ILE A 136 1.30 -8.56 -12.08
N PRO A 137 1.04 -9.63 -12.83
CA PRO A 137 1.96 -10.76 -12.95
C PRO A 137 3.20 -10.35 -13.77
N THR A 138 4.37 -10.81 -13.36
CA THR A 138 5.66 -10.53 -14.04
C THR A 138 6.37 -11.79 -14.53
N GLY A 139 5.71 -12.95 -14.44
CA GLY A 139 6.31 -14.26 -14.75
C GLY A 139 7.35 -14.73 -13.74
N GLN A 140 7.64 -13.92 -12.71
CA GLN A 140 8.52 -14.24 -11.60
C GLN A 140 7.72 -14.39 -10.32
N GLU A 141 8.24 -15.20 -9.41
CA GLU A 141 7.70 -15.29 -8.05
C GLU A 141 7.99 -13.96 -7.33
N ARG A 142 7.00 -13.43 -6.61
CA ARG A 142 7.13 -12.16 -5.88
C ARG A 142 6.63 -12.33 -4.45
N TYR A 143 7.37 -11.77 -3.51
CA TYR A 143 7.02 -11.70 -2.10
C TYR A 143 6.86 -10.26 -1.63
N SER A 144 5.89 -10.05 -0.74
CA SER A 144 5.77 -8.77 -0.06
C SER A 144 5.18 -8.89 1.34
N ALA A 145 5.52 -7.95 2.21
CA ALA A 145 5.00 -7.86 3.56
C ALA A 145 4.33 -6.50 3.76
N ALA A 146 3.00 -6.49 3.85
CA ALA A 146 2.19 -5.29 3.99
C ALA A 146 1.74 -5.13 5.45
N PHE A 147 2.14 -4.04 6.08
CA PHE A 147 1.71 -3.66 7.42
C PHE A 147 0.68 -2.54 7.32
N PHE A 148 -0.52 -2.79 7.79
CA PHE A 148 -1.64 -1.85 7.78
C PHE A 148 -1.71 -1.19 9.16
N PHE A 149 -1.57 0.13 9.19
CA PHE A 149 -1.62 0.93 10.41
C PHE A 149 -3.05 1.43 10.67
#